data_AF-A0A6G2KVP0-F1
#
_entry.id   AF-A0A6G2KVP0-F1
#
_cell.length_a   1.000
_cell.length_b   1.000
_cell.length_c   1.000
_cell.angle_alpha   90.00
_cell.angle_beta   90.00
_cell.angle_gamma   90.00
#
_symmetry.space_group_name_H-M   'P 1'
#
loop_
_entity.id
_entity.type
_entity.pdbx_description
1 polymer ?
#
loop_
_entity_poly.entity_id
_entity_poly.type
_entity_poly.pdbx_seq_one_letter_code
_entity_poly.pdbx_strand_id
1 'polypeptide(L)'
;MKKSVFILGTDTGIGKTYVAVRIIRHMREAGICVGVMKPYSAGKSANSGAKSEDAHALARAAGVTPNPNINPDHQEMEASPYTRCVMGHVPPDPQDMIRQYKVLESRFDVMVVEGMGGCMVPILHDYYMADLARDMGLPAIMVSDNRIGAVNHCIMSVYMCRCRDVRLDGIILNIMHTDGYDMDVLQNSIEGVLDIPVIGTIQNGKLVMNQSVATPK
;
A
#
# COMPACT_ATOMS: atom_id res chain seq x y z
N MET A 1 4.67 18.04 10.63
CA MET A 1 5.53 17.45 9.58
C MET A 1 4.65 16.66 8.62
N LYS A 2 4.79 16.89 7.31
CA LYS A 2 4.13 16.08 6.28
C LYS A 2 4.80 14.69 6.30
N LYS A 3 4.05 13.59 6.46
CA LYS A 3 4.60 12.24 6.64
C LYS A 3 4.42 11.42 5.35
N SER A 4 5.51 10.86 4.84
CA SER A 4 5.48 9.79 3.84
C SER A 4 4.79 8.54 4.40
N VAL A 5 4.23 7.71 3.53
CA VAL A 5 3.44 6.54 3.94
C VAL A 5 3.64 5.35 3.01
N PHE A 6 3.60 4.15 3.60
CA PHE A 6 3.57 2.88 2.87
C PHE A 6 2.14 2.31 2.88
N ILE A 7 1.61 1.98 1.70
CA ILE A 7 0.28 1.38 1.55
C ILE A 7 0.42 -0.14 1.48
N LEU A 8 0.05 -0.81 2.56
CA LEU A 8 -0.07 -2.26 2.64
C LEU A 8 -1.51 -2.70 2.34
N GLY A 9 -1.68 -3.98 2.07
CA GLY A 9 -3.01 -4.57 1.89
C GLY A 9 -3.16 -5.82 2.72
N THR A 10 -4.41 -6.16 3.02
CA THR A 10 -4.74 -7.46 3.60
C THR A 10 -4.59 -8.59 2.57
N ASP A 11 -4.68 -8.26 1.27
CA ASP A 11 -4.57 -9.22 0.16
C ASP A 11 -4.30 -8.51 -1.20
N THR A 12 -4.24 -9.30 -2.27
CA THR A 12 -4.28 -8.87 -3.67
C THR A 12 -5.70 -8.49 -4.09
N GLY A 13 -5.86 -7.54 -5.02
CA GLY A 13 -7.17 -7.19 -5.59
C GLY A 13 -8.10 -6.33 -4.71
N ILE A 14 -7.72 -6.05 -3.46
CA ILE A 14 -8.56 -5.29 -2.49
C ILE A 14 -8.64 -3.77 -2.73
N GLY A 15 -8.01 -3.28 -3.81
CA GLY A 15 -8.06 -1.86 -4.21
C GLY A 15 -7.00 -0.94 -3.58
N LYS A 16 -5.81 -1.45 -3.23
CA LYS A 16 -4.68 -0.63 -2.74
C LYS A 16 -4.38 0.56 -3.64
N THR A 17 -4.18 0.34 -4.94
CA THR A 17 -3.93 1.39 -5.94
C THR A 17 -5.02 2.45 -5.94
N TYR A 18 -6.27 2.00 -5.85
CA TYR A 18 -7.43 2.88 -5.84
C TYR A 18 -7.41 3.80 -4.62
N VAL A 19 -7.15 3.26 -3.43
CA VAL A 19 -7.02 4.01 -2.18
C VAL A 19 -5.80 4.95 -2.21
N ALA A 20 -4.63 4.44 -2.63
CA ALA A 20 -3.40 5.22 -2.74
C ALA A 20 -3.60 6.44 -3.65
N VAL A 21 -4.26 6.29 -4.80
CA VAL A 21 -4.62 7.40 -5.69
C VAL A 21 -5.48 8.47 -4.99
N ARG A 22 -6.43 8.10 -4.13
CA ARG A 22 -7.22 9.09 -3.36
C ARG A 22 -6.35 9.84 -2.36
N ILE A 23 -5.50 9.12 -1.62
CA ILE A 23 -4.57 9.72 -0.65
C ILE A 23 -3.68 10.74 -1.37
N ILE A 24 -3.09 10.35 -2.50
CA ILE A 24 -2.24 11.23 -3.31
C ILE A 24 -2.99 12.47 -3.78
N ARG A 25 -4.20 12.30 -4.33
CA ARG A 25 -5.02 13.44 -4.80
C ARG A 25 -5.38 14.39 -3.66
N HIS A 26 -5.79 13.86 -2.52
CA HIS A 26 -6.10 14.65 -1.33
C HIS A 26 -4.89 15.48 -0.87
N MET A 27 -3.69 14.87 -0.82
CA MET A 27 -2.46 15.58 -0.48
C MET A 27 -2.12 16.68 -1.51
N ARG A 28 -2.32 16.42 -2.81
CA ARG A 28 -2.08 17.42 -3.86
C ARG A 28 -3.07 18.58 -3.85
N GLU A 29 -4.34 18.31 -3.56
CA GLU A 29 -5.35 19.35 -3.38
C GLU A 29 -4.98 20.27 -2.22
N ALA A 30 -4.28 19.74 -1.20
CA ALA A 30 -3.68 20.51 -0.11
C ALA A 30 -2.32 21.19 -0.48
N GLY A 31 -1.92 21.19 -1.75
CA GLY A 31 -0.69 21.84 -2.23
C GLY A 31 0.60 21.09 -1.87
N ILE A 32 0.53 19.80 -1.53
CA ILE A 32 1.72 19.00 -1.19
C ILE A 32 2.36 18.43 -2.46
N CYS A 33 3.69 18.52 -2.56
CA CYS A 33 4.46 17.86 -3.60
C CYS A 33 4.63 16.37 -3.27
N VAL A 34 3.87 15.51 -3.95
CA VAL A 34 3.83 14.06 -3.66
C VAL A 34 4.64 13.27 -4.67
N GLY A 35 5.61 12.51 -4.20
CA GLY A 35 6.28 11.46 -4.96
C GLY A 35 5.61 10.10 -4.75
N VAL A 36 5.80 9.18 -5.68
CA VAL A 36 5.19 7.85 -5.64
C VAL A 36 6.18 6.76 -5.99
N MET A 37 5.96 5.57 -5.44
CA MET A 37 6.71 4.37 -5.80
C MET A 37 5.82 3.14 -5.66
N LYS A 38 5.96 2.21 -6.60
CA LYS A 38 5.41 0.85 -6.59
C LYS A 38 6.61 -0.09 -6.69
N PRO A 39 7.25 -0.48 -5.56
CA PRO A 39 8.54 -1.17 -5.59
C PRO A 39 8.52 -2.45 -6.43
N TYR A 40 7.48 -3.26 -6.21
CA TYR A 40 7.24 -4.53 -6.90
C TYR A 40 5.86 -4.51 -7.55
N SER A 41 5.77 -5.04 -8.76
CA SER A 41 4.50 -5.29 -9.43
C SER A 41 4.60 -6.49 -10.37
N ALA A 42 3.46 -7.12 -10.63
CA ALA A 42 3.35 -8.29 -11.48
C ALA A 42 2.12 -8.17 -12.39
N GLY A 43 2.14 -8.81 -13.55
CA GLY A 43 1.04 -8.83 -14.52
C GLY A 43 1.30 -7.98 -15.76
N LYS A 44 0.25 -7.68 -16.54
CA LYS A 44 0.42 -7.02 -17.85
C LYS A 44 1.16 -5.69 -17.77
N SER A 45 2.13 -5.52 -18.67
CA SER A 45 2.86 -4.28 -18.84
C SER A 45 1.95 -3.19 -19.41
N ALA A 46 2.15 -1.95 -18.95
CA ALA A 46 1.48 -0.80 -19.53
C ALA A 46 2.24 -0.31 -20.78
N ASN A 47 1.50 -0.04 -21.86
CA ASN A 47 2.07 0.31 -23.18
C ASN A 47 2.83 1.67 -23.23
N SER A 48 3.10 2.38 -22.12
CA SER A 48 3.61 3.75 -22.16
C SER A 48 4.35 4.29 -20.91
N GLY A 49 5.54 3.80 -20.59
CA GLY A 49 6.47 4.47 -19.65
C GLY A 49 6.66 3.75 -18.33
N ALA A 50 5.78 3.93 -17.34
CA ALA A 50 5.83 3.09 -16.14
C ALA A 50 5.47 1.64 -16.50
N LYS A 51 6.07 0.67 -15.84
CA LYS A 51 5.96 -0.71 -16.30
C LYS A 51 4.58 -1.33 -15.98
N SER A 52 3.91 -0.92 -14.90
CA SER A 52 2.55 -1.39 -14.55
C SER A 52 1.46 -0.31 -14.66
N GLU A 53 0.20 -0.75 -14.79
CA GLU A 53 -0.97 0.15 -14.71
C GLU A 53 -1.10 0.83 -13.34
N ASP A 54 -0.75 0.11 -12.27
CA ASP A 54 -0.72 0.67 -10.90
C ASP A 54 0.22 1.87 -10.82
N ALA A 55 1.48 1.68 -11.23
CA ALA A 55 2.50 2.73 -11.19
C ALA A 55 2.10 3.95 -12.03
N HIS A 56 1.45 3.70 -13.17
CA HIS A 56 0.87 4.75 -13.99
C HIS A 56 -0.25 5.53 -13.29
N ALA A 57 -1.16 4.83 -12.61
CA ALA A 57 -2.25 5.46 -11.89
C ALA A 57 -1.71 6.35 -10.75
N LEU A 58 -0.72 5.84 -10.00
CA LEU A 58 -0.03 6.59 -8.95
C LEU A 58 0.67 7.82 -9.51
N ALA A 59 1.45 7.69 -10.59
CA ALA A 59 2.19 8.79 -11.20
C ALA A 59 1.26 9.90 -11.72
N ARG A 60 0.17 9.52 -12.42
CA ARG A 60 -0.84 10.48 -12.87
C ARG A 60 -1.53 11.18 -11.71
N ALA A 61 -1.87 10.44 -10.65
CA ALA A 61 -2.44 11.03 -9.44
C ALA A 61 -1.48 12.03 -8.80
N ALA A 62 -0.19 11.71 -8.74
CA ALA A 62 0.88 12.56 -8.22
C ALA A 62 1.21 13.75 -9.13
N GLY A 63 0.83 13.71 -10.41
CA GLY A 63 1.16 14.74 -11.39
C GLY A 63 2.63 14.69 -11.81
N VAL A 64 3.25 13.53 -11.68
CA VAL A 64 4.64 13.28 -12.09
C VAL A 64 4.65 12.45 -13.35
N THR A 65 5.67 12.64 -14.19
CA THR A 65 5.83 11.82 -15.40
C THR A 65 6.14 10.37 -15.01
N PRO A 66 5.33 9.40 -15.49
CA PRO A 66 5.61 7.98 -15.31
C PRO A 66 7.02 7.64 -15.80
N ASN A 67 7.82 6.99 -14.97
CA ASN A 67 9.18 6.59 -15.33
C ASN A 67 9.57 5.28 -14.63
N PRO A 68 10.62 4.58 -15.09
CA PRO A 68 11.00 3.28 -14.55
C PRO A 68 11.35 3.29 -13.05
N ASN A 69 11.82 4.40 -12.49
CA ASN A 69 12.17 4.48 -11.07
C ASN A 69 10.93 4.44 -10.16
N ILE A 70 9.74 4.80 -10.68
CA ILE A 70 8.49 4.68 -9.93
C ILE A 70 8.13 3.20 -9.74
N ASN A 71 8.51 2.32 -10.67
CA ASN A 71 8.26 0.88 -10.54
C ASN A 71 9.48 0.07 -11.01
N PRO A 72 10.53 0.00 -10.17
CA PRO A 72 11.82 -0.57 -10.56
C PRO A 72 11.74 -2.05 -10.93
N ASP A 73 11.05 -2.84 -10.10
CA ASP A 73 10.83 -4.27 -10.35
C ASP A 73 9.37 -4.50 -10.79
N HIS A 74 9.20 -4.67 -12.09
CA HIS A 74 7.96 -5.12 -12.71
C HIS A 74 8.21 -6.36 -13.52
N GLN A 75 7.29 -7.32 -13.43
CA GLN A 75 7.36 -8.59 -14.14
C GLN A 75 6.02 -8.92 -14.78
N GLU A 76 6.04 -9.50 -15.98
CA GLU A 76 4.80 -9.96 -16.62
C GLU A 76 4.22 -11.20 -15.93
N MET A 77 5.06 -12.01 -15.30
CA MET A 77 4.66 -13.20 -14.56
C MET A 77 3.93 -12.81 -13.27
N GLU A 78 2.68 -13.28 -13.13
CA GLU A 78 1.86 -13.10 -11.93
C GLU A 78 2.33 -13.99 -10.77
N ALA A 79 3.44 -13.59 -10.15
CA ALA A 79 4.04 -14.29 -9.02
C ALA A 79 4.66 -13.31 -8.01
N SER A 80 4.77 -13.73 -6.75
CA SER A 80 5.55 -12.96 -5.75
C SER A 80 7.03 -12.91 -6.14
N PRO A 81 7.82 -11.91 -5.68
CA PRO A 81 9.24 -11.86 -6.00
C PRO A 81 9.97 -13.13 -5.54
N TYR A 82 9.64 -13.66 -4.36
CA TYR A 82 10.22 -14.91 -3.87
C TYR A 82 9.82 -16.12 -4.73
N THR A 83 8.55 -16.22 -5.14
CA THR A 83 8.08 -17.31 -6.01
C THR A 83 8.85 -17.33 -7.33
N ARG A 84 9.17 -16.17 -7.90
CA ARG A 84 10.03 -16.09 -9.10
C ARG A 84 11.43 -16.63 -8.85
N CYS A 85 12.01 -16.37 -7.68
CA CYS A 85 13.32 -16.93 -7.31
C CYS A 85 13.27 -18.47 -7.27
N VAL A 86 12.22 -19.04 -6.68
CA VAL A 86 12.01 -20.49 -6.64
C VAL A 86 11.91 -21.09 -8.05
N MET A 87 11.41 -20.31 -9.02
CA MET A 87 11.33 -20.68 -10.44
C MET A 87 12.63 -20.45 -11.22
N GLY A 88 13.72 -20.03 -10.56
CA GLY A 88 15.04 -19.85 -11.18
C GLY A 88 15.32 -18.45 -11.72
N HIS A 89 14.46 -17.46 -11.44
CA HIS A 89 14.73 -16.07 -11.79
C HIS A 89 15.70 -15.40 -10.80
N VAL A 90 16.32 -14.30 -11.24
CA VAL A 90 17.24 -13.50 -10.41
C VAL A 90 16.53 -13.01 -9.15
N PRO A 91 17.11 -13.24 -7.95
CA PRO A 91 16.54 -12.73 -6.70
C PRO A 91 16.46 -11.20 -6.66
N PRO A 92 15.39 -10.64 -6.05
CA PRO A 92 15.32 -9.20 -5.81
C PRO A 92 16.38 -8.78 -4.78
N ASP A 93 16.79 -7.51 -4.85
CA ASP A 93 17.63 -6.87 -3.83
C ASP A 93 16.80 -5.81 -3.08
N PRO A 94 16.27 -6.12 -1.88
CA PRO A 94 15.55 -5.15 -1.07
C PRO A 94 16.39 -3.93 -0.66
N GLN A 95 17.71 -4.09 -0.49
CA GLN A 95 18.60 -2.99 -0.13
C GLN A 95 18.77 -2.02 -1.30
N ASP A 96 18.86 -2.54 -2.53
CA ASP A 96 18.81 -1.70 -3.72
C ASP A 96 17.49 -0.96 -3.85
N MET A 97 16.38 -1.65 -3.60
CA MET A 97 15.06 -1.04 -3.61
C MET A 97 14.95 0.13 -2.63
N ILE A 98 15.49 -0.02 -1.42
CA ILE A 98 15.54 1.05 -0.41
C ILE A 98 16.43 2.21 -0.88
N ARG A 99 17.60 1.95 -1.50
CA ARG A 99 18.45 3.00 -2.07
C ARG A 99 17.71 3.79 -3.15
N GLN A 100 17.00 3.12 -4.05
CA GLN A 100 16.20 3.76 -5.09
C GLN A 100 15.06 4.61 -4.50
N TYR A 101 14.39 4.10 -3.47
CA TYR A 101 13.40 4.87 -2.70
C TYR A 101 14.00 6.16 -2.12
N LYS A 102 15.19 6.11 -1.50
CA LYS A 102 15.84 7.31 -0.94
C LYS A 102 16.18 8.37 -2.00
N VAL A 103 16.53 7.96 -3.22
CA VAL A 103 16.74 8.89 -4.34
C VAL A 103 15.45 9.57 -4.79
N LEU A 104 14.30 8.88 -4.72
CA LEU A 104 13.01 9.49 -4.99
C LEU A 104 12.57 10.40 -3.85
N GLU A 105 12.69 9.93 -2.60
CA GLU A 105 12.32 10.67 -1.39
C GLU A 105 12.99 12.04 -1.34
N SER A 106 14.25 12.17 -1.76
CA SER A 106 14.96 13.45 -1.75
C SER A 106 14.41 14.51 -2.72
N ARG A 107 13.41 14.20 -3.54
CA ARG A 107 12.87 15.07 -4.60
C ARG A 107 11.45 15.57 -4.32
N PHE A 108 10.80 15.09 -3.26
CA PHE A 108 9.40 15.37 -2.96
C PHE A 108 9.20 15.70 -1.47
N ASP A 109 8.11 16.39 -1.13
CA ASP A 109 7.79 16.70 0.27
C ASP A 109 7.39 15.44 1.05
N VAL A 110 6.68 14.55 0.36
CA VAL A 110 6.17 13.27 0.88
C VAL A 110 6.22 12.20 -0.20
N MET A 111 6.37 10.96 0.23
CA MET A 111 6.28 9.79 -0.62
C MET A 111 5.04 8.96 -0.27
N VAL A 112 4.34 8.47 -1.29
CA VAL A 112 3.35 7.39 -1.16
C VAL A 112 3.92 6.15 -1.85
N VAL A 113 4.27 5.15 -1.05
CA VAL A 113 4.82 3.88 -1.55
C VAL A 113 3.73 2.82 -1.49
N GLU A 114 3.40 2.19 -2.61
CA GLU A 114 2.38 1.14 -2.65
C GLU A 114 3.01 -0.25 -2.70
N GLY A 115 2.65 -1.13 -1.76
CA GLY A 115 3.08 -2.52 -1.76
C GLY A 115 2.37 -3.38 -2.82
N MET A 116 2.89 -4.60 -3.01
CA MET A 116 2.24 -5.62 -3.84
C MET A 116 1.49 -6.64 -2.98
N GLY A 117 0.29 -7.02 -3.41
CA GLY A 117 -0.53 -8.03 -2.73
C GLY A 117 -0.78 -7.73 -1.24
N GLY A 118 -0.76 -8.77 -0.40
CA GLY A 118 -0.87 -8.65 1.05
C GLY A 118 0.44 -8.24 1.76
N CYS A 119 0.35 -7.83 3.02
CA CYS A 119 1.53 -7.46 3.83
C CYS A 119 2.56 -8.58 3.98
N MET A 120 2.11 -9.83 3.87
CA MET A 120 2.90 -11.05 3.98
C MET A 120 3.33 -11.64 2.62
N VAL A 121 3.24 -10.87 1.53
CA VAL A 121 3.83 -11.31 0.25
C VAL A 121 5.35 -11.41 0.41
N PRO A 122 5.95 -12.59 0.15
CA PRO A 122 7.38 -12.79 0.33
C PRO A 122 8.16 -12.17 -0.83
N ILE A 123 9.13 -11.33 -0.48
CA ILE A 123 10.13 -10.79 -1.41
C ILE A 123 11.34 -11.73 -1.46
N LEU A 124 11.77 -12.23 -0.30
CA LEU A 124 12.75 -13.32 -0.13
C LEU A 124 12.18 -14.38 0.83
N HIS A 125 12.93 -15.46 1.08
CA HIS A 125 12.50 -16.59 1.93
C HIS A 125 11.96 -16.15 3.31
N ASP A 126 12.60 -15.16 3.94
CA ASP A 126 12.22 -14.62 5.25
C ASP A 126 12.23 -13.08 5.24
N TYR A 127 11.76 -12.50 4.13
CA TYR A 127 11.63 -11.05 3.99
C TYR A 127 10.37 -10.74 3.20
N TYR A 128 9.49 -9.93 3.78
CA TYR A 128 8.13 -9.72 3.28
C TYR A 128 7.88 -8.24 2.93
N MET A 129 6.75 -7.96 2.29
CA MET A 129 6.34 -6.57 1.99
C MET A 129 6.25 -5.70 3.26
N ALA A 130 5.84 -6.30 4.38
CA ALA A 130 5.86 -5.69 5.71
C ALA A 130 7.28 -5.24 6.13
N ASP A 131 8.29 -6.09 5.96
CA ASP A 131 9.68 -5.76 6.31
C ASP A 131 10.22 -4.62 5.46
N LEU A 132 9.86 -4.58 4.16
CA LEU A 132 10.23 -3.47 3.29
C LEU A 132 9.67 -2.13 3.80
N ALA A 133 8.43 -2.11 4.26
CA ALA A 133 7.82 -0.91 4.82
C ALA A 133 8.56 -0.43 6.09
N ARG A 134 8.90 -1.37 6.99
CA ARG A 134 9.71 -1.09 8.19
C ARG A 134 11.09 -0.54 7.81
N ASP A 135 11.81 -1.22 6.93
CA ASP A 135 13.20 -0.88 6.60
C ASP A 135 13.33 0.42 5.79
N MET A 136 12.28 0.80 5.05
CA MET A 136 12.18 2.15 4.46
C MET A 136 11.98 3.26 5.51
N GLY A 137 11.63 2.90 6.74
CA GLY A 137 11.33 3.83 7.84
C GLY A 137 9.97 4.50 7.71
N LEU A 138 9.05 3.90 6.97
CA LEU A 138 7.75 4.48 6.66
C LEU A 138 6.67 3.99 7.62
N PRO A 139 5.81 4.87 8.18
CA PRO A 139 4.55 4.40 8.73
C PRO A 139 3.70 3.78 7.63
N ALA A 140 2.99 2.71 7.96
CA ALA A 140 2.12 2.01 7.04
C ALA A 140 0.65 2.33 7.29
N ILE A 141 -0.14 2.31 6.23
CA ILE A 141 -1.60 2.22 6.26
C ILE A 141 -1.99 0.89 5.65
N MET A 142 -2.82 0.12 6.35
CA MET A 142 -3.38 -1.12 5.83
C MET A 142 -4.65 -0.82 5.03
N VAL A 143 -4.79 -1.37 3.83
CA VAL A 143 -6.05 -1.35 3.09
C VAL A 143 -6.74 -2.71 3.21
N SER A 144 -8.04 -2.70 3.49
CA SER A 144 -8.90 -3.88 3.42
C SER A 144 -10.13 -3.60 2.56
N ASP A 145 -10.60 -4.62 1.85
CA ASP A 145 -11.92 -4.60 1.22
C ASP A 145 -13.02 -4.97 2.23
N ASN A 146 -14.28 -4.95 1.78
CA ASN A 146 -15.45 -5.25 2.59
C ASN A 146 -16.03 -6.67 2.41
N ARG A 147 -15.30 -7.62 1.81
CA ARG A 147 -15.80 -8.99 1.61
C ARG A 147 -16.06 -9.72 2.93
N ILE A 148 -16.91 -10.75 2.91
CA ILE A 148 -17.03 -11.69 4.02
C ILE A 148 -15.67 -12.32 4.31
N GLY A 149 -15.25 -12.31 5.57
CA GLY A 149 -13.90 -12.67 6.00
C GLY A 149 -12.92 -11.51 6.18
N ALA A 150 -13.27 -10.27 5.77
CA ALA A 150 -12.38 -9.10 5.90
C ALA A 150 -11.86 -8.87 7.33
N VAL A 151 -12.69 -9.10 8.36
CA VAL A 151 -12.28 -9.00 9.77
C VAL A 151 -11.13 -9.97 10.08
N ASN A 152 -11.24 -11.24 9.66
CA ASN A 152 -10.18 -12.25 9.82
C ASN A 152 -8.88 -11.82 9.13
N HIS A 153 -8.98 -11.35 7.88
CA HIS A 153 -7.82 -10.87 7.14
C HIS A 153 -7.16 -9.64 7.78
N CYS A 154 -7.95 -8.71 8.32
CA CYS A 154 -7.44 -7.56 9.08
C CYS A 154 -6.69 -8.02 10.32
N ILE A 155 -7.27 -8.93 11.12
CA ILE A 155 -6.64 -9.46 12.33
C ILE A 155 -5.28 -10.06 11.99
N MET A 156 -5.24 -11.03 11.08
CA MET A 156 -3.97 -11.68 10.71
C MET A 156 -2.94 -10.67 10.20
N SER A 157 -3.36 -9.72 9.36
CA SER A 157 -2.44 -8.73 8.76
C SER A 157 -1.88 -7.77 9.81
N VAL A 158 -2.70 -7.29 10.73
CA VAL A 158 -2.28 -6.38 11.81
C VAL A 158 -1.33 -7.09 12.77
N TYR A 159 -1.65 -8.31 13.20
CA TYR A 159 -0.75 -9.09 14.05
C TYR A 159 0.58 -9.40 13.36
N MET A 160 0.58 -9.73 12.06
CA MET A 160 1.82 -9.95 11.31
C MET A 160 2.67 -8.68 11.16
N CYS A 161 2.04 -7.52 10.98
CA CYS A 161 2.74 -6.23 10.99
C CYS A 161 3.37 -5.96 12.35
N ARG A 162 2.65 -6.20 13.45
CA ARG A 162 3.16 -6.06 14.83
C ARG A 162 4.33 -7.00 15.11
N CYS A 163 4.22 -8.27 14.73
CA CYS A 163 5.31 -9.25 14.90
C CYS A 163 6.58 -8.90 14.10
N ARG A 164 6.48 -8.00 13.11
CA ARG A 164 7.60 -7.53 12.29
C ARG A 164 8.01 -6.09 12.59
N ASP A 165 7.53 -5.51 13.70
CA ASP A 165 7.82 -4.14 14.11
C ASP A 165 7.45 -3.08 13.05
N VAL A 166 6.43 -3.35 12.25
CA VAL A 166 5.89 -2.38 11.30
C VAL A 166 5.03 -1.38 12.07
N ARG A 167 5.39 -0.11 11.97
CA ARG A 167 4.56 0.98 12.48
C ARG A 167 3.31 1.14 11.61
N LEU A 168 2.19 0.56 12.05
CA LEU A 168 0.91 0.67 11.36
C LEU A 168 0.06 1.79 11.98
N ASP A 169 -0.15 2.88 11.24
CA ASP A 169 -0.85 4.08 11.73
C ASP A 169 -2.39 3.97 11.59
N GLY A 170 -2.90 2.97 10.86
CA GLY A 170 -4.35 2.74 10.74
C GLY A 170 -4.78 1.82 9.61
N ILE A 171 -6.09 1.58 9.52
CA ILE A 171 -6.74 0.83 8.43
C ILE A 171 -7.62 1.77 7.62
N ILE A 172 -7.57 1.65 6.28
CA ILE A 172 -8.56 2.25 5.37
C ILE A 172 -9.40 1.13 4.75
N LEU A 173 -10.72 1.27 4.83
CA LEU A 173 -11.65 0.32 4.25
C LEU A 173 -12.11 0.77 2.85
N ASN A 174 -12.16 -0.17 1.92
CA ASN A 174 -12.55 0.07 0.54
C ASN A 174 -13.77 -0.78 0.17
N ILE A 175 -14.87 -0.12 -0.19
CA ILE A 175 -16.08 -0.81 -0.65
C ILE A 175 -15.82 -1.37 -2.06
N MET A 176 -15.82 -2.69 -2.17
CA MET A 176 -15.57 -3.41 -3.43
C MET A 176 -16.69 -4.40 -3.76
N HIS A 177 -17.40 -4.88 -2.74
CA HIS A 177 -18.36 -5.97 -2.84
C HIS A 177 -19.73 -5.51 -2.38
N THR A 178 -20.74 -5.66 -3.23
CA THR A 178 -22.13 -5.29 -2.90
C THR A 178 -22.80 -6.28 -1.94
N ASP A 179 -22.28 -7.50 -1.89
CA ASP A 179 -22.69 -8.62 -1.03
C ASP A 179 -21.75 -8.82 0.17
N GLY A 180 -20.82 -7.89 0.37
CA GLY A 180 -19.91 -7.86 1.52
C GLY A 180 -20.57 -7.33 2.80
N TYR A 181 -19.74 -7.08 3.81
CA TYR A 181 -20.18 -6.36 5.00
C TYR A 181 -20.61 -4.93 4.65
N ASP A 182 -21.63 -4.47 5.35
CA ASP A 182 -21.88 -3.05 5.53
C ASP A 182 -20.65 -2.38 6.18
N MET A 183 -20.33 -1.15 5.76
CA MET A 183 -19.08 -0.50 6.15
C MET A 183 -19.06 -0.09 7.62
N ASP A 184 -20.18 0.37 8.16
CA ASP A 184 -20.26 0.77 9.56
C ASP A 184 -20.16 -0.48 10.45
N VAL A 185 -20.82 -1.56 10.04
CA VAL A 185 -20.71 -2.87 10.71
C VAL A 185 -19.29 -3.41 10.66
N LEU A 186 -18.62 -3.35 9.51
CA LEU A 186 -17.25 -3.81 9.33
C LEU A 186 -16.27 -2.99 10.17
N GLN A 187 -16.39 -1.67 10.13
CA GLN A 187 -15.58 -0.77 10.93
C GLN A 187 -15.71 -1.11 12.43
N ASN A 188 -16.94 -1.16 12.94
CA ASN A 188 -17.19 -1.49 14.35
C ASN A 188 -16.64 -2.87 14.73
N SER A 189 -16.75 -3.85 13.83
CA SER A 189 -16.21 -5.20 14.07
C SER A 189 -14.69 -5.20 14.16
N ILE A 190 -14.00 -4.45 13.30
CA ILE A 190 -12.54 -4.33 13.29
C ILE A 190 -12.05 -3.59 14.54
N GLU A 191 -12.65 -2.44 14.86
CA GLU A 191 -12.26 -1.63 16.03
C GLU A 191 -12.60 -2.33 17.36
N GLY A 192 -13.59 -3.21 17.37
CA GLY A 192 -13.94 -4.01 18.55
C GLY A 192 -12.95 -5.15 18.87
N VAL A 193 -12.15 -5.60 17.90
CA VAL A 193 -11.24 -6.75 18.05
C VAL A 193 -9.76 -6.40 17.85
N LEU A 194 -9.47 -5.22 17.32
CA LEU A 194 -8.11 -4.74 17.09
C LEU A 194 -7.90 -3.38 17.74
N ASP A 195 -6.79 -3.26 18.47
CA ASP A 195 -6.29 -1.99 18.98
C ASP A 195 -5.54 -1.21 17.87
N ILE A 196 -6.24 -0.94 16.76
CA ILE A 196 -5.80 -0.05 15.69
C ILE A 196 -7.03 0.61 15.05
N PRO A 197 -7.02 1.94 14.84
CA PRO A 197 -8.19 2.63 14.33
C PRO A 197 -8.45 2.34 12.85
N VAL A 198 -9.72 2.35 12.47
CA VAL A 198 -10.10 2.59 11.08
C VAL A 198 -10.06 4.10 10.87
N ILE A 199 -9.06 4.54 10.11
CA ILE A 199 -8.75 5.98 9.94
C ILE A 199 -9.48 6.62 8.77
N GLY A 200 -10.09 5.81 7.92
CA GLY A 200 -10.93 6.29 6.83
C GLY A 200 -11.58 5.20 6.02
N THR A 201 -12.53 5.61 5.19
CA THR A 201 -13.28 4.72 4.31
C THR A 201 -13.40 5.34 2.92
N ILE A 202 -13.45 4.52 1.87
CA ILE A 202 -13.84 5.00 0.55
C ILE A 202 -15.36 4.95 0.41
N GLN A 203 -15.99 6.12 0.32
CA GLN A 203 -17.43 6.28 0.13
C GLN A 203 -17.71 7.09 -1.12
N ASN A 204 -18.59 6.61 -1.99
CA ASN A 204 -18.96 7.29 -3.25
C ASN A 204 -17.73 7.74 -4.07
N GLY A 205 -16.69 6.90 -4.07
CA GLY A 205 -15.43 7.12 -4.76
C GLY A 205 -14.46 8.14 -4.15
N LYS A 206 -14.80 8.71 -2.99
CA LYS A 206 -13.97 9.66 -2.23
C LYS A 206 -13.42 9.02 -0.96
N LEU A 207 -12.22 9.42 -0.56
CA LEU A 207 -11.68 9.07 0.75
C LEU A 207 -12.29 10.00 1.80
N VAL A 208 -12.97 9.40 2.77
CA VAL A 208 -13.53 10.08 3.94
C VAL A 208 -12.69 9.67 5.14
N MET A 209 -11.99 10.63 5.74
CA MET A 209 -11.19 10.39 6.94
C MET A 209 -12.10 10.38 8.16
N ASN A 210 -11.91 9.43 9.07
CA ASN A 210 -12.66 9.33 10.30
C ASN A 210 -12.17 10.41 11.28
N GLN A 211 -13.10 11.22 11.80
CA GLN A 211 -12.78 12.40 12.64
C GLN A 211 -12.18 12.04 14.02
N SER A 212 -12.25 10.76 14.43
CA SER A 212 -11.79 10.25 15.71
C SER A 212 -10.27 10.03 15.83
N VAL A 213 -9.49 10.26 14.77
CA VAL A 213 -8.01 10.10 14.78
C VAL A 213 -7.29 11.42 15.13
N ALA A 214 -8.01 12.42 15.64
CA ALA A 214 -7.42 13.68 16.08
C ALA A 214 -6.60 13.46 17.37
N THR A 215 -5.28 13.62 17.22
CA THR A 215 -4.22 13.75 18.22
C THR A 215 -3.86 12.52 19.07
N PRO A 216 -2.64 11.95 18.89
CA PRO A 216 -1.95 11.30 20.00
C PRO A 216 -1.68 12.37 21.07
N LYS A 217 -1.98 12.05 22.33
CA LYS A 217 -1.45 12.79 23.48
C LYS A 217 0.07 12.68 23.55
#